data_AF-A0A537HIH1-F1
#
_entry.id   AF-A0A537HIH1-F1
#
_cell.length_a   1.000
_cell.length_b   1.000
_cell.length_c   1.000
_cell.angle_alpha   90.00
_cell.angle_beta   90.00
_cell.angle_gamma   90.00
#
_symmetry.space_group_name_H-M   'P 1'
#
loop_
_entity.id
_entity.type
_entity.pdbx_description
1 polymer ?
#
loop_
_entity_poly.entity_id
_entity_poly.type
_entity_poly.pdbx_seq_one_letter_code
_entity_poly.pdbx_strand_id
1 'polypeptide(L)'
;MPSKVVADKIKNRAVPALAVHDAESALAFYAKAFGAKEVSERIPWEGKIGHAEIEIEGAHVMLADEFPTHNTSPRTLGGTPVIIHVDVKDVDSFFERALAAGATVLQPIKNEPYGRICKLQDPFGHQWFFNTLPNQRY
;
A
#
# COMPACT_ATOMS: atom_id res chain seq x y z
N MET A 1 10.53 -33.38 -4.25
CA MET A 1 11.16 -32.30 -5.06
C MET A 1 10.03 -31.42 -5.58
N PRO A 2 9.99 -30.11 -5.30
CA PRO A 2 8.95 -29.27 -5.86
C PRO A 2 9.12 -29.22 -7.39
N SER A 3 8.02 -29.34 -8.13
CA SER A 3 8.03 -29.44 -9.59
C SER A 3 8.53 -28.14 -10.23
N LYS A 4 9.26 -28.25 -11.34
CA LYS A 4 9.76 -27.10 -12.14
C LYS A 4 8.68 -26.07 -12.51
N VAL A 5 7.40 -26.48 -12.54
CA VAL A 5 6.25 -25.62 -12.86
C VAL A 5 5.96 -24.57 -11.77
N VAL A 6 6.36 -24.82 -10.51
CA VAL A 6 6.20 -23.83 -9.42
C VAL A 6 7.29 -22.76 -9.50
N ALA A 7 8.50 -23.12 -9.96
CA ALA A 7 9.65 -22.22 -10.01
C ALA A 7 9.47 -21.07 -11.02
N ASP A 8 8.81 -21.31 -12.16
CA ASP A 8 8.54 -20.28 -13.19
C ASP A 8 7.49 -19.23 -12.77
N LYS A 9 6.82 -19.42 -11.62
CA LYS A 9 5.87 -18.45 -11.05
C LYS A 9 6.47 -17.56 -9.95
N ILE A 10 7.70 -17.82 -9.50
CA ILE A 10 8.32 -17.02 -8.45
C ILE A 10 9.04 -15.82 -9.07
N LYS A 11 8.32 -14.72 -9.24
CA LYS A 11 8.98 -13.40 -9.35
C LYS A 11 9.43 -13.01 -7.94
N ASN A 12 10.71 -13.17 -7.64
CA ASN A 12 11.31 -12.71 -6.38
C ASN A 12 11.04 -11.20 -6.23
N ARG A 13 10.11 -10.83 -5.34
CA ARG A 13 9.79 -9.45 -4.99
C ARG A 13 9.47 -9.35 -3.51
N ALA A 14 9.84 -8.24 -2.89
CA ALA A 14 9.34 -7.90 -1.57
C ALA A 14 7.92 -7.34 -1.71
N VAL A 15 7.00 -7.82 -0.87
CA VAL A 15 5.63 -7.33 -0.80
C VAL A 15 5.40 -6.85 0.63
N PRO A 16 5.13 -5.57 0.87
CA PRO A 16 4.85 -5.10 2.22
C PRO A 16 3.56 -5.73 2.75
N ALA A 17 3.57 -6.08 4.03
CA ALA A 17 2.40 -6.55 4.75
C ALA A 17 2.03 -5.53 5.83
N LEU A 18 0.86 -4.92 5.68
CA LEU A 18 0.38 -3.85 6.53
C LEU A 18 -0.50 -4.42 7.64
N ALA A 19 -0.13 -4.15 8.89
CA ALA A 19 -1.04 -4.30 10.02
C ALA A 19 -1.83 -3.01 10.19
N VAL A 20 -3.15 -3.10 10.25
CA VAL A 20 -4.04 -1.96 10.47
C VAL A 20 -5.02 -2.26 11.61
N HIS A 21 -5.49 -1.22 12.30
CA HIS A 21 -6.42 -1.42 13.43
C HIS A 21 -7.86 -1.77 12.97
N ASP A 22 -8.16 -1.56 11.68
CA ASP A 22 -9.42 -1.88 11.02
C ASP A 22 -9.17 -2.12 9.52
N ALA A 23 -9.11 -3.39 9.11
CA ALA A 23 -8.79 -3.78 7.73
C ALA A 23 -9.94 -3.55 6.75
N GLU A 24 -11.20 -3.61 7.18
CA GLU A 24 -12.35 -3.34 6.32
C GLU A 24 -12.35 -1.86 5.88
N SER A 25 -12.15 -0.96 6.84
CA SER A 25 -12.01 0.47 6.57
C SER A 25 -10.79 0.77 5.70
N ALA A 26 -9.67 0.04 5.90
CA ALA A 26 -8.46 0.21 5.11
C ALA A 26 -8.66 -0.20 3.65
N LEU A 27 -9.30 -1.35 3.40
CA LEU A 27 -9.65 -1.80 2.06
C LEU A 27 -10.53 -0.77 1.33
N ALA A 28 -11.57 -0.26 2.00
CA ALA A 28 -12.43 0.78 1.43
C ALA A 28 -11.68 2.08 1.13
N PHE A 29 -10.78 2.50 2.04
CA PHE A 29 -9.92 3.66 1.82
C PHE A 29 -9.00 3.46 0.62
N TYR A 30 -8.26 2.34 0.53
CA TYR A 30 -7.32 2.11 -0.57
C TYR A 30 -8.03 2.00 -1.92
N ALA A 31 -9.22 1.39 -1.97
CA ALA A 31 -10.03 1.38 -3.19
C ALA A 31 -10.39 2.80 -3.64
N LYS A 32 -10.86 3.65 -2.72
CA LYS A 32 -11.28 5.04 -3.03
C LYS A 32 -10.10 5.97 -3.33
N ALA A 33 -9.08 5.94 -2.49
CA ALA A 33 -7.94 6.85 -2.54
C ALA A 33 -6.99 6.47 -3.67
N PHE A 34 -6.61 5.19 -3.71
CA PHE A 34 -5.49 4.70 -4.50
C PHE A 34 -5.94 3.95 -5.75
N GLY A 35 -7.26 3.76 -5.95
CA GLY A 35 -7.80 2.92 -7.02
C GLY A 35 -7.45 1.44 -6.83
N ALA A 36 -7.16 1.03 -5.59
CA ALA A 36 -6.70 -0.32 -5.29
C ALA A 36 -7.79 -1.35 -5.59
N LYS A 37 -7.38 -2.54 -6.03
CA LYS A 37 -8.27 -3.68 -6.26
C LYS A 37 -7.88 -4.82 -5.35
N GLU A 38 -8.86 -5.48 -4.74
CA GLU A 38 -8.62 -6.76 -4.08
C GLU A 38 -8.29 -7.82 -5.14
N VAL A 39 -7.18 -8.53 -4.94
CA VAL A 39 -6.65 -9.54 -5.87
C VAL A 39 -6.56 -10.93 -5.23
N SER A 40 -6.99 -11.07 -3.98
CA SER A 40 -7.13 -12.34 -3.28
C SER A 40 -8.45 -12.41 -2.52
N GLU A 41 -8.86 -13.64 -2.18
CA GLU A 41 -9.94 -13.83 -1.21
C GLU A 41 -9.47 -13.40 0.18
N ARG A 42 -10.35 -12.74 0.93
CA ARG A 42 -10.10 -12.36 2.32
C ARG A 42 -10.09 -13.62 3.18
N ILE A 43 -9.05 -13.78 4.00
CA ILE A 43 -8.92 -14.91 4.93
C ILE A 43 -9.31 -14.41 6.32
N PRO A 44 -10.40 -14.92 6.92
CA PRO A 44 -10.80 -14.56 8.26
C PRO A 44 -9.89 -15.21 9.30
N TRP A 45 -9.63 -14.50 10.41
CA TRP A 45 -8.92 -15.03 11.57
C TRP A 45 -9.42 -14.33 12.84
N GLU A 46 -9.84 -15.12 13.83
CA GLU A 46 -10.34 -14.62 15.13
C GLU A 46 -11.43 -13.53 14.99
N GLY A 47 -12.32 -13.68 14.01
CA GLY A 47 -13.42 -12.75 13.76
C GLY A 47 -13.03 -11.44 13.06
N LYS A 48 -11.80 -11.34 12.58
CA LYS A 48 -11.24 -10.19 11.84
C LYS A 48 -10.66 -10.64 10.48
N ILE A 49 -10.18 -9.70 9.66
CA ILE A 49 -9.44 -10.03 8.43
C ILE A 49 -8.01 -10.39 8.80
N GLY A 50 -7.68 -11.68 8.74
CA GLY A 50 -6.32 -12.19 8.97
C GLY A 50 -5.39 -11.99 7.79
N HIS A 51 -5.93 -11.91 6.57
CA HIS A 51 -5.19 -11.59 5.36
C HIS A 51 -6.11 -11.11 4.24
N ALA A 52 -5.65 -10.12 3.50
CA ALA A 52 -6.12 -9.75 2.17
C ALA A 52 -4.94 -9.20 1.36
N GLU A 53 -5.08 -9.17 0.03
CA GLU A 53 -4.08 -8.62 -0.87
C GLU A 53 -4.75 -7.64 -1.83
N ILE A 54 -4.13 -6.47 -1.98
CA ILE A 54 -4.55 -5.44 -2.91
C ILE A 54 -3.48 -5.15 -3.96
N GLU A 55 -3.93 -4.71 -5.13
CA GLU A 55 -3.08 -4.22 -6.21
C GLU A 55 -3.33 -2.74 -6.46
N ILE A 56 -2.25 -1.95 -6.54
CA ILE A 56 -2.23 -0.53 -6.91
C ILE A 56 -1.33 -0.40 -8.15
N GLU A 57 -1.95 -0.24 -9.33
CA GLU A 57 -1.25 -0.15 -10.62
C GLU A 57 -0.18 -1.25 -10.86
N GLY A 58 -0.46 -2.48 -10.43
CA GLY A 58 0.45 -3.62 -10.52
C GLY A 58 1.39 -3.81 -9.31
N ALA A 59 1.44 -2.86 -8.37
CA ALA A 59 2.12 -3.03 -7.09
C ALA A 59 1.22 -3.78 -6.11
N HIS A 60 1.73 -4.88 -5.55
CA HIS A 60 1.00 -5.69 -4.59
C HIS A 60 1.31 -5.25 -3.15
N VAL A 61 0.29 -5.26 -2.31
CA VAL A 61 0.38 -4.98 -0.87
C VAL A 61 -0.53 -5.95 -0.14
N MET A 62 0.00 -6.63 0.88
CA MET A 62 -0.82 -7.44 1.78
C MET A 62 -1.31 -6.56 2.93
N LEU A 63 -2.50 -6.84 3.44
CA LEU A 63 -2.94 -6.26 4.71
C LEU A 63 -3.64 -7.30 5.60
N ALA A 64 -3.63 -7.01 6.89
CA ALA A 64 -4.42 -7.71 7.89
C ALA A 64 -4.82 -6.72 8.99
N ASP A 65 -5.89 -7.06 9.71
CA ASP A 65 -6.14 -6.47 11.01
C ASP A 65 -4.94 -6.71 11.94
N GLU A 66 -4.81 -5.87 12.97
CA GLU A 66 -3.80 -6.07 13.99
C GLU A 66 -4.21 -7.15 15.00
N PHE A 67 -3.24 -8.02 15.28
CA PHE A 67 -3.29 -9.09 16.27
C PHE A 67 -2.02 -8.95 17.12
N PRO A 68 -2.09 -8.36 18.33
CA PRO A 68 -0.90 -7.95 19.11
C PRO A 68 0.19 -9.00 19.32
N THR A 69 -0.12 -10.29 19.20
CA THR A 69 0.83 -11.41 19.29
C THR A 69 1.53 -11.77 17.97
N HIS A 70 1.12 -11.19 16.84
CA HIS A 70 1.57 -11.54 15.49
C HIS A 70 2.01 -10.32 14.67
N ASN A 71 1.25 -9.23 14.73
CA ASN A 71 1.55 -7.97 14.03
C ASN A 71 0.99 -6.79 14.85
N THR A 72 1.43 -5.57 14.54
CA THR A 72 1.01 -4.38 15.30
C THR A 72 0.88 -3.20 14.38
N SER A 73 -0.25 -2.49 14.46
CA SER A 73 -0.51 -1.34 13.59
C SER A 73 0.35 -0.13 13.97
N PRO A 74 0.59 0.81 13.04
CA PRO A 74 1.27 2.07 13.36
C PRO A 74 0.56 2.84 14.48
N ARG A 75 -0.77 2.73 14.58
CA ARG A 75 -1.55 3.36 15.64
C ARG A 75 -1.15 2.86 17.02
N THR A 76 -1.00 1.54 17.19
CA THR A 76 -0.59 0.93 18.46
C THR A 76 0.89 1.17 18.76
N LEU A 77 1.74 1.22 17.73
CA LEU A 77 3.17 1.51 17.88
C LEU A 77 3.50 3.00 18.10
N GLY A 78 2.55 3.90 17.83
CA GLY A 78 2.79 5.35 17.84
C GLY A 78 3.53 5.89 16.61
N GLY A 79 3.56 5.12 15.52
CA GLY A 79 4.20 5.49 14.25
C GLY A 79 4.59 4.28 13.41
N THR A 80 5.17 4.54 12.23
CA THR A 80 5.78 3.50 11.39
C THR A 80 7.18 3.93 10.95
N PRO A 81 8.19 3.03 11.00
CA PRO A 81 9.52 3.31 10.46
C PRO A 81 9.60 2.99 8.96
N VAL A 82 8.59 2.34 8.38
CA VAL A 82 8.59 1.90 6.99
C VAL A 82 7.79 2.86 6.13
N ILE A 83 8.35 3.21 4.97
CA ILE A 83 7.68 3.97 3.92
C ILE A 83 7.45 3.03 2.74
N ILE A 84 6.22 2.92 2.29
CA ILE A 84 5.85 2.12 1.13
C ILE A 84 6.03 2.98 -0.12
N HIS A 85 6.92 2.56 -1.02
CA HIS A 85 7.14 3.24 -2.30
C HIS A 85 6.32 2.56 -3.39
N VAL A 86 5.53 3.34 -4.13
CA VAL A 86 4.80 2.88 -5.32
C VAL A 86 4.99 3.87 -6.47
N ASP A 87 5.48 3.38 -7.60
CA ASP A 87 5.44 4.15 -8.84
C ASP A 87 4.01 4.15 -9.39
N VAL A 88 3.48 5.32 -9.76
CA VAL A 88 2.15 5.51 -10.31
C VAL A 88 2.20 6.34 -11.59
N LYS A 89 1.25 6.10 -12.48
CA LYS A 89 1.15 6.81 -13.78
C LYS A 89 0.93 8.31 -13.64
N ASP A 90 0.22 8.73 -12.58
CA ASP A 90 -0.11 10.13 -12.33
C ASP A 90 -0.21 10.42 -10.82
N VAL A 91 0.87 10.99 -10.27
CA VAL A 91 0.96 11.41 -8.86
C VAL A 91 -0.02 12.54 -8.52
N ASP A 92 -0.34 13.45 -9.44
CA ASP A 92 -1.26 14.57 -9.17
C ASP A 92 -2.66 14.05 -8.89
N SER A 93 -3.18 13.24 -9.80
CA SER A 93 -4.49 12.61 -9.65
C SER A 93 -4.56 11.71 -8.42
N PHE A 94 -3.48 10.99 -8.10
CA PHE A 94 -3.40 10.15 -6.91
C PHE A 94 -3.45 10.98 -5.62
N PHE A 95 -2.67 12.06 -5.56
CA PHE A 95 -2.61 12.96 -4.42
C PHE A 95 -3.97 13.59 -4.12
N GLU A 96 -4.64 14.16 -5.12
CA GLU A 96 -5.94 14.80 -4.93
C GLU A 96 -7.00 13.82 -4.38
N ARG A 97 -7.10 12.62 -4.96
CA ARG A 97 -8.03 11.58 -4.49
C ARG A 97 -7.70 11.12 -3.08
N ALA A 98 -6.43 10.94 -2.76
CA ALA A 98 -6.00 10.50 -1.44
C ALA A 98 -6.34 11.53 -0.36
N LEU A 99 -6.14 12.82 -0.62
CA LEU A 99 -6.55 13.88 0.31
C LEU A 99 -8.07 13.93 0.49
N ALA A 100 -8.83 13.83 -0.59
CA ALA A 100 -10.30 13.77 -0.53
C ALA A 100 -10.82 12.53 0.22
N ALA A 101 -10.01 11.47 0.30
CA ALA A 101 -10.31 10.25 1.05
C ALA A 101 -9.83 10.29 2.51
N GLY A 102 -9.09 11.32 2.93
CA GLY A 102 -8.64 11.52 4.32
C GLY A 102 -7.15 11.24 4.58
N ALA A 103 -6.32 11.11 3.54
CA ALA A 103 -4.87 11.07 3.73
C ALA A 103 -4.32 12.40 4.24
N THR A 104 -3.23 12.34 5.01
CA THR A 104 -2.49 13.52 5.50
C THR A 104 -1.26 13.77 4.63
N VAL A 105 -1.00 15.02 4.28
CA VAL A 105 0.22 15.40 3.54
C VAL A 105 1.42 15.37 4.49
N LEU A 106 2.44 14.57 4.16
CA LEU A 106 3.76 14.63 4.81
C LEU A 106 4.77 15.40 3.95
N GLN A 107 4.67 15.25 2.64
CA GLN A 107 5.43 16.02 1.66
C GLN A 107 4.51 16.36 0.48
N PRO A 108 4.31 17.64 0.17
CA PRO A 108 3.47 18.05 -0.96
C PRO A 108 4.07 17.60 -2.28
N ILE A 109 3.27 17.67 -3.34
CA ILE A 109 3.74 17.33 -4.68
C ILE A 109 4.94 18.21 -5.05
N LYS A 110 6.00 17.59 -5.55
CA LYS A 110 7.20 18.29 -6.01
C LYS A 110 7.82 17.59 -7.22
N ASN A 111 8.43 18.38 -8.10
CA ASN A 111 9.30 17.85 -9.15
C ASN A 111 10.70 17.64 -8.59
N GLU A 112 11.25 16.45 -8.82
CA GLU A 112 12.61 16.05 -8.49
C GLU A 112 13.31 15.53 -9.76
N PRO A 113 14.65 15.44 -9.80
CA PRO A 113 15.37 14.91 -10.96
C PRO A 113 14.96 13.51 -11.39
N TYR A 114 14.41 12.72 -10.46
CA TYR A 114 14.00 11.33 -10.67
C TYR A 114 12.48 11.13 -10.81
N GLY A 115 11.70 12.22 -10.88
CA GLY A 115 10.26 12.13 -11.12
C GLY A 115 9.44 13.20 -10.41
N ARG A 116 8.13 13.06 -10.52
CA ARG A 116 7.16 13.88 -9.79
C ARG A 116 6.67 13.07 -8.59
N ILE A 117 6.85 13.61 -7.38
CA ILE A 117 6.71 12.84 -6.15
C ILE A 117 5.76 13.46 -5.15
N CYS A 118 5.22 12.67 -4.24
CA CYS A 118 4.59 13.13 -3.01
C CYS A 118 4.78 12.10 -1.88
N LYS A 119 4.60 12.54 -0.62
CA LYS A 119 4.57 11.64 0.54
C LYS A 119 3.31 11.88 1.35
N LEU A 120 2.56 10.82 1.61
CA LEU A 120 1.29 10.84 2.32
C LEU A 120 1.32 9.89 3.52
N GLN A 121 0.52 10.20 4.53
CA GLN A 121 0.17 9.26 5.60
C GLN A 121 -1.29 8.88 5.44
N ASP A 122 -1.59 7.58 5.43
CA ASP A 122 -2.97 7.11 5.39
C ASP A 122 -3.64 7.19 6.78
N PRO A 123 -4.98 7.06 6.88
CA PRO A 123 -5.70 7.11 8.15
C PRO A 123 -5.31 6.02 9.17
N PHE A 124 -4.60 4.97 8.73
CA PHE A 124 -4.16 3.85 9.55
C PHE A 124 -2.73 4.05 10.07
N GLY A 125 -2.08 5.14 9.64
CA GLY A 125 -0.80 5.61 10.10
C GLY A 125 0.39 5.15 9.26
N HIS A 126 0.16 4.42 8.15
CA HIS A 126 1.24 4.01 7.24
C HIS A 126 1.68 5.18 6.36
N GLN A 127 2.97 5.22 6.04
CA GLN A 127 3.54 6.26 5.18
C GLN A 127 3.78 5.73 3.78
N TRP A 128 3.38 6.52 2.80
CA TRP A 128 3.46 6.19 1.39
C TRP A 128 4.26 7.26 0.65
N PHE A 129 5.13 6.81 -0.24
CA PHE A 129 5.85 7.65 -1.20
C PHE A 129 5.37 7.26 -2.59
N PHE A 130 4.82 8.21 -3.33
CA PHE A 130 4.37 7.99 -4.70
C PHE A 130 5.25 8.76 -5.67
N ASN A 131 5.51 8.13 -6.81
CA ASN A 131 6.38 8.67 -7.84
C ASN A 131 5.82 8.42 -9.23
N THR A 132 5.74 9.47 -10.04
CA THR A 132 5.60 9.33 -11.49
C THR A 132 6.98 9.53 -12.09
N LEU A 133 7.52 8.44 -12.64
CA LEU A 133 8.83 8.46 -13.31
C LEU A 133 8.83 9.51 -14.44
N PRO A 134 9.97 10.17 -14.69
CA PRO A 134 10.08 11.09 -15.82
C PRO A 134 9.79 10.32 -17.11
N ASN A 135 9.08 10.95 -18.04
CA ASN A 135 8.85 10.38 -19.37
C ASN A 135 10.19 9.98 -19.99
N GLN A 136 10.49 8.68 -20.00
CA GLN A 136 11.66 8.14 -20.67
C GLN A 136 11.41 8.19 -22.17
N ARG A 137 11.71 9.32 -22.80
CA ARG A 137 12.00 9.33 -24.24
C ARG A 137 13.43 8.81 -24.39
N TYR A 138 13.55 7.51 -24.67
CA TYR A 138 14.76 6.95 -25.28
C TYR A 138 14.80 7.32 -26.76
#